data_AF-A0A661YRQ1-F1
#
_entry.id   AF-A0A661YRQ1-F1
#
_cell.length_a   1.000
_cell.length_b   1.000
_cell.length_c   1.000
_cell.angle_alpha   90.00
_cell.angle_beta   90.00
_cell.angle_gamma   90.00
#
_symmetry.space_group_name_H-M   'P 1'
#
loop_
_entity.id
_entity.type
_entity.pdbx_description
1 polymer ?
#
loop_
_entity_poly.entity_id
_entity_poly.type
_entity_poly.pdbx_seq_one_letter_code
_entity_poly.pdbx_strand_id
1 'polypeptide(L)'
;MLRARISGHGHNGPRNCCEWDSKTHTYFINEWDHFRWNVWTDCGFNAIYPQGGTWPFDRAGWCPGTKVDEHDFELTPFVHPGDSVSIDYGIEMYKDNGEKDGEYRMSHQLFTYGPPNFYLDAAIEDIIAPSSKDSYSRINPICSNPVVVIRNMGKVPLKTVTIRYGLKDEPGFVFEWHGKLEFLEKEEVVLPAPDWRDHEKSLIFEVQLLDPNMERDERPKNNFLSSTVLPPEVLPNKFILYIEPNNLGRERDNEYMLTDDCGSVVYRREEFASDTLFRDEIELLPGCYEFRLTDKVEDGMNRHW
;
A
#
# COMPACT_ATOMS: atom_id res chain seq x y z
N MET A 1 -5.85 -11.20 18.73
CA MET A 1 -5.88 -10.00 17.87
C MET A 1 -7.16 -9.20 18.08
N LEU A 2 -7.06 -7.87 18.15
CA LEU A 2 -8.19 -6.93 18.05
C LEU A 2 -8.20 -6.31 16.66
N ARG A 3 -9.36 -6.21 16.02
CA ARG A 3 -9.54 -5.46 14.77
C ARG A 3 -10.44 -4.26 14.99
N ALA A 4 -10.00 -3.10 14.52
CA ALA A 4 -10.81 -1.90 14.47
C ALA A 4 -11.12 -1.52 13.01
N ARG A 5 -12.33 -1.04 12.75
CA ARG A 5 -12.71 -0.33 11.52
C ARG A 5 -13.46 0.93 11.92
N ILE A 6 -12.91 2.09 11.61
CA ILE A 6 -13.40 3.37 12.12
C ILE A 6 -13.43 4.37 10.97
N SER A 7 -14.53 5.10 10.84
CA SER A 7 -14.65 6.21 9.89
C SER A 7 -15.23 7.43 10.60
N GLY A 8 -14.57 8.58 10.43
CA GLY A 8 -15.06 9.87 10.94
C GLY A 8 -15.92 10.59 9.89
N HIS A 9 -16.96 11.26 10.37
CA HIS A 9 -17.95 11.98 9.56
C HIS A 9 -18.30 13.33 10.19
N GLY A 10 -18.74 14.27 9.35
CA GLY A 10 -19.08 15.63 9.75
C GLY A 10 -17.99 16.63 9.38
N HIS A 11 -18.39 17.89 9.21
CA HIS A 11 -17.51 18.98 8.77
C HIS A 11 -17.79 20.29 9.54
N ASN A 12 -18.27 20.16 10.77
CA ASN A 12 -18.73 21.29 11.57
C ASN A 12 -17.62 21.79 12.51
N GLY A 13 -17.79 23.03 12.99
CA GLY A 13 -16.84 23.69 13.88
C GLY A 13 -15.52 24.09 13.18
N PRO A 14 -14.57 24.65 13.93
CA PRO A 14 -13.32 25.17 13.37
C PRO A 14 -12.34 24.09 12.88
N ARG A 15 -12.61 22.81 13.18
CA ARG A 15 -11.75 21.67 12.85
C ARG A 15 -12.36 20.72 11.84
N ASN A 16 -13.55 21.04 11.31
CA ASN A 16 -14.25 20.21 10.35
C ASN A 16 -14.38 18.74 10.82
N CYS A 17 -14.59 18.54 12.13
CA CYS A 17 -14.64 17.20 12.68
C CYS A 17 -15.94 16.51 12.25
N CYS A 18 -15.91 15.21 11.98
CA CYS A 18 -14.77 14.30 12.14
C CYS A 18 -14.31 13.66 10.84
N GLU A 19 -14.73 14.18 9.68
CA GLU A 19 -14.28 13.68 8.38
C GLU A 19 -12.86 14.15 8.05
N TRP A 20 -12.54 15.41 8.36
CA TRP A 20 -11.37 16.12 7.84
C TRP A 20 -10.27 16.34 8.87
N ASP A 21 -10.32 15.58 9.96
CA ASP A 21 -9.41 15.74 11.09
C ASP A 21 -8.82 14.40 11.53
N SER A 22 -7.49 14.36 11.57
CA SER A 22 -6.74 13.21 12.07
C SER A 22 -6.79 13.20 13.59
N LYS A 23 -7.34 12.14 14.18
CA LYS A 23 -7.38 11.97 15.63
C LYS A 23 -6.61 10.75 16.06
N THR A 24 -6.01 10.84 17.24
CA THR A 24 -5.44 9.67 17.91
C THR A 24 -6.54 8.83 18.54
N HIS A 25 -6.51 7.52 18.27
CA HIS A 25 -7.32 6.50 18.91
C HIS A 25 -6.44 5.61 19.76
N THR A 26 -6.97 5.07 20.86
CA THR A 26 -6.19 4.29 21.83
C THR A 26 -7.00 3.12 22.36
N TYR A 27 -6.40 1.93 22.39
CA TYR A 27 -6.90 0.82 23.20
C TYR A 27 -6.10 0.72 24.48
N PHE A 28 -6.83 0.66 25.59
CA PHE A 28 -6.27 0.39 26.90
C PHE A 28 -6.53 -1.08 27.26
N ILE A 29 -5.48 -1.83 27.54
CA ILE A 29 -5.57 -3.22 28.01
C ILE A 29 -5.19 -3.21 29.48
N ASN A 30 -6.15 -3.53 30.35
CA ASN A 30 -5.99 -3.44 31.81
C ASN A 30 -5.45 -2.07 32.27
N GLU A 31 -6.04 -0.99 31.77
CA GLU A 31 -5.71 0.42 32.06
C GLU A 31 -4.40 0.95 31.42
N TRP A 32 -3.62 0.11 30.72
CA TRP A 32 -2.40 0.52 30.01
C TRP A 32 -2.65 0.79 28.53
N ASP A 33 -2.11 1.87 27.98
CA ASP A 33 -2.26 2.29 26.58
C ASP A 33 -1.35 1.52 25.61
N HIS A 34 -1.64 0.24 25.43
CA HIS A 34 -0.83 -0.65 24.59
C HIS A 34 -0.87 -0.34 23.10
N PHE A 35 -1.98 0.21 22.59
CA PHE A 35 -2.12 0.50 21.17
C PHE A 35 -2.63 1.92 20.98
N ARG A 36 -1.87 2.71 20.23
CA ARG A 36 -2.20 4.09 19.90
C ARG A 36 -1.92 4.32 18.42
N TRP A 37 -2.92 4.80 17.68
CA TRP A 37 -2.82 5.02 16.23
C TRP A 37 -3.68 6.20 15.81
N ASN A 38 -3.39 6.78 14.64
CA ASN A 38 -4.25 7.80 14.06
C ASN A 38 -5.23 7.16 13.09
N VAL A 39 -6.49 7.58 13.15
CA VAL A 39 -7.48 7.25 12.12
C VAL A 39 -7.41 8.34 11.06
N TRP A 40 -6.64 8.05 10.02
CA TRP A 40 -6.36 8.95 8.90
C TRP A 40 -5.90 8.13 7.71
N THR A 41 -6.40 8.47 6.52
CA THR A 41 -6.15 7.71 5.30
C THR A 41 -5.72 8.67 4.20
N ASP A 42 -4.58 8.36 3.58
CA ASP A 42 -4.12 9.04 2.36
C ASP A 42 -5.02 8.63 1.18
N CYS A 43 -5.73 9.60 0.60
CA CYS A 43 -6.66 9.33 -0.49
C CYS A 43 -6.09 9.65 -1.88
N GLY A 44 -4.95 10.35 -1.98
CA GLY A 44 -4.34 10.75 -3.24
C GLY A 44 -3.89 9.57 -4.11
N PHE A 45 -3.61 8.43 -3.47
CA PHE A 45 -3.24 7.18 -4.13
C PHE A 45 -4.40 6.18 -4.31
N ASN A 46 -5.64 6.63 -4.19
CA ASN A 46 -6.79 5.76 -4.42
C ASN A 46 -6.76 5.13 -5.83
N ALA A 47 -6.84 3.80 -5.87
CA ALA A 47 -6.80 3.05 -7.12
C ALA A 47 -8.06 3.23 -7.97
N ILE A 48 -9.15 3.74 -7.37
CA ILE A 48 -10.36 4.16 -8.07
C ILE A 48 -10.18 5.62 -8.46
N TYR A 49 -9.59 5.85 -9.63
CA TYR A 49 -9.35 7.18 -10.17
C TYR A 49 -9.57 7.21 -11.70
N PRO A 50 -9.81 8.38 -12.30
CA PRO A 50 -10.17 9.63 -11.64
C PRO A 50 -11.63 9.61 -11.14
N GLN A 51 -11.90 10.28 -10.01
CA GLN A 51 -13.28 10.58 -9.57
C GLN A 51 -13.55 12.09 -9.64
N GLY A 52 -14.82 12.48 -9.64
CA GLY A 52 -15.20 13.89 -9.48
C GLY A 52 -15.10 14.36 -8.02
N GLY A 53 -14.94 15.66 -7.81
CA GLY A 53 -15.00 16.28 -6.49
C GLY A 53 -13.71 16.17 -5.66
N THR A 54 -13.87 15.92 -4.37
CA THR A 54 -12.81 16.00 -3.33
C THR A 54 -12.25 14.63 -2.94
N TRP A 55 -12.26 13.67 -3.88
CA TRP A 55 -11.72 12.33 -3.63
C TRP A 55 -10.21 12.28 -3.30
N PRO A 56 -9.34 13.19 -3.78
CA PRO A 56 -7.92 13.10 -3.47
C PRO A 56 -7.62 13.39 -2.01
N PHE A 57 -8.45 14.22 -1.37
CA PHE A 57 -8.18 14.69 -0.01
C PHE A 57 -8.38 13.61 1.04
N ASP A 58 -7.41 13.54 1.91
CA ASP A 58 -7.39 12.67 3.07
C ASP A 58 -8.57 12.84 4.02
N ARG A 59 -8.96 11.73 4.64
CA ARG A 59 -10.07 11.69 5.59
C ARG A 59 -9.78 10.72 6.73
N ALA A 60 -10.56 10.84 7.79
CA ALA A 60 -10.44 10.02 8.99
C ALA A 60 -10.91 8.57 8.73
N GLY A 61 -10.01 7.72 8.22
CA GLY A 61 -10.16 6.26 8.16
C GLY A 61 -10.87 5.70 6.92
N TRP A 62 -11.10 6.53 5.90
CA TRP A 62 -11.78 6.11 4.68
C TRP A 62 -11.44 7.00 3.49
N CYS A 63 -11.62 6.52 2.26
CA CYS A 63 -11.60 7.34 1.05
C CYS A 63 -12.86 7.11 0.22
N PRO A 64 -13.33 8.10 -0.57
CA PRO A 64 -14.46 7.90 -1.46
C PRO A 64 -14.24 6.72 -2.41
N GLY A 65 -15.22 5.82 -2.47
CA GLY A 65 -15.19 4.64 -3.34
C GLY A 65 -14.42 3.43 -2.77
N THR A 66 -13.75 3.55 -1.61
CA THR A 66 -12.98 2.44 -1.02
C THR A 66 -13.65 1.87 0.24
N LYS A 67 -13.10 0.77 0.75
CA LYS A 67 -13.47 0.26 2.08
C LYS A 67 -12.84 1.14 3.17
N VAL A 68 -13.48 1.17 4.33
CA VAL A 68 -12.90 1.73 5.57
C VAL A 68 -11.66 0.93 5.96
N ASP A 69 -10.66 1.62 6.50
CA ASP A 69 -9.40 1.00 6.90
C ASP A 69 -9.60 -0.04 8.02
N GLU A 70 -8.76 -1.07 7.99
CA GLU A 70 -8.74 -2.13 8.99
C GLU A 70 -7.43 -2.04 9.76
N HIS A 71 -7.55 -1.89 11.08
CA HIS A 71 -6.39 -1.87 11.98
C HIS A 71 -6.40 -3.13 12.85
N ASP A 72 -5.36 -3.95 12.71
CA ASP A 72 -5.15 -5.17 13.48
C ASP A 72 -4.10 -4.95 14.56
N PHE A 73 -4.41 -5.37 15.79
CA PHE A 73 -3.56 -5.23 16.96
C PHE A 73 -3.33 -6.60 17.59
N GLU A 74 -2.07 -7.03 17.66
CA GLU A 74 -1.72 -8.31 18.26
C GLU A 74 -1.77 -8.22 19.78
N LEU A 75 -2.73 -8.94 20.37
CA LEU A 75 -3.05 -8.89 21.79
C LEU A 75 -2.31 -9.97 22.59
N THR A 76 -1.87 -11.05 21.96
CA THR A 76 -1.25 -12.22 22.60
C THR A 76 -0.09 -11.89 23.55
N PRO A 77 0.80 -10.91 23.29
CA PRO A 77 1.85 -10.55 24.24
C PRO A 77 1.34 -10.01 25.58
N PHE A 78 0.10 -9.54 25.66
CA PHE A 78 -0.46 -8.85 26.82
C PHE A 78 -1.49 -9.67 27.59
N VAL A 79 -1.82 -10.87 27.11
CA VAL A 79 -2.87 -11.72 27.67
C VAL A 79 -2.47 -13.20 27.65
N HIS A 80 -3.02 -13.97 28.57
CA HIS A 80 -2.86 -15.42 28.63
C HIS A 80 -4.22 -16.14 28.50
N PRO A 81 -4.24 -17.37 27.95
CA PRO A 81 -5.46 -18.16 27.91
C PRO A 81 -6.03 -18.38 29.32
N GLY A 82 -7.30 -17.99 29.50
CA GLY A 82 -8.00 -18.06 30.78
C GLY A 82 -8.10 -16.72 31.53
N ASP A 83 -7.39 -15.69 31.08
CA ASP A 83 -7.46 -14.36 31.68
C ASP A 83 -8.84 -13.71 31.51
N SER A 84 -9.20 -12.87 32.47
CA SER A 84 -10.21 -11.83 32.29
C SER A 84 -9.48 -10.52 32.05
N VAL A 85 -9.76 -9.87 30.92
CA VAL A 85 -9.04 -8.68 30.45
C VAL A 85 -10.04 -7.55 30.26
N SER A 86 -9.71 -6.38 30.80
CA SER A 86 -10.45 -5.15 30.52
C SER A 86 -9.89 -4.51 29.25
N ILE A 87 -10.76 -4.21 28.28
CA ILE A 87 -10.42 -3.54 27.05
C ILE A 87 -11.26 -2.27 27.00
N ASP A 88 -10.60 -1.12 27.10
CA ASP A 88 -11.21 0.19 26.96
C ASP A 88 -10.71 0.89 25.70
N TYR A 89 -11.51 1.80 25.16
CA TYR A 89 -11.22 2.49 23.91
C TYR A 89 -11.43 3.99 24.06
N GLY A 90 -10.37 4.75 23.78
CA GLY A 90 -10.34 6.20 23.86
C GLY A 90 -10.12 6.85 22.49
N ILE A 91 -10.68 8.05 22.34
CA ILE A 91 -10.44 8.95 21.21
C ILE A 91 -9.91 10.25 21.77
N GLU A 92 -8.91 10.83 21.11
CA GLU A 92 -8.40 12.16 21.42
C GLU A 92 -9.48 13.22 21.26
N MET A 93 -9.87 13.82 22.39
CA MET A 93 -10.86 14.90 22.42
C MET A 93 -10.20 16.27 22.28
N TYR A 94 -10.85 17.16 21.55
CA TYR A 94 -10.55 18.59 21.63
C TYR A 94 -10.95 19.18 22.99
N LYS A 95 -10.22 20.21 23.43
CA LYS A 95 -10.56 20.95 24.66
C LYS A 95 -11.71 21.95 24.45
N ASP A 96 -11.94 22.37 23.21
CA ASP A 96 -12.96 23.33 22.80
C ASP A 96 -14.04 22.65 21.93
N ASN A 97 -14.97 23.43 21.37
CA ASN A 97 -16.11 22.93 20.57
C ASN A 97 -15.70 22.49 19.14
N GLY A 98 -14.48 21.93 18.97
CA GLY A 98 -13.93 21.47 17.69
C GLY A 98 -14.67 20.28 17.06
N GLU A 99 -15.54 19.62 17.83
CA GLU A 99 -16.18 18.33 17.47
C GLU A 99 -17.68 18.44 17.28
N LYS A 100 -18.21 19.67 17.22
CA LYS A 100 -19.64 19.91 17.14
C LYS A 100 -20.24 19.14 15.97
N ASP A 101 -21.25 18.31 16.22
CA ASP A 101 -21.97 17.55 15.19
C ASP A 101 -21.08 16.61 14.33
N GLY A 102 -19.90 16.22 14.84
CA GLY A 102 -19.06 15.17 14.26
C GLY A 102 -19.40 13.80 14.84
N GLU A 103 -19.25 12.74 14.04
CA GLU A 103 -19.49 11.35 14.48
C GLU A 103 -18.38 10.40 14.02
N TYR A 104 -18.11 9.38 14.83
CA TYR A 104 -17.32 8.22 14.42
C TYR A 104 -18.21 6.99 14.32
N ARG A 105 -18.19 6.34 13.16
CA ARG A 105 -18.79 5.02 12.96
C ARG A 105 -17.71 3.97 13.12
N MET A 106 -17.84 3.14 14.13
CA MET A 106 -16.78 2.23 14.56
C MET A 106 -17.28 0.80 14.77
N SER A 107 -16.43 -0.17 14.48
CA SER A 107 -16.59 -1.58 14.80
C SER A 107 -15.29 -2.12 15.39
N HIS A 108 -15.41 -2.81 16.51
CA HIS A 108 -14.30 -3.42 17.24
C HIS A 108 -14.59 -4.92 17.38
N GLN A 109 -13.64 -5.75 16.98
CA GLN A 109 -13.80 -7.21 16.94
C GLN A 109 -12.61 -7.88 17.62
N LEU A 110 -12.90 -8.82 18.52
CA LEU A 110 -11.88 -9.68 19.13
C LEU A 110 -11.81 -11.01 18.37
N PHE A 111 -10.62 -11.33 17.88
CA PHE A 111 -10.30 -12.61 17.27
C PHE A 111 -9.39 -13.41 18.18
N THR A 112 -9.84 -14.61 18.53
CA THR A 112 -9.07 -15.59 19.28
C THR A 112 -8.78 -16.78 18.37
N TYR A 113 -7.54 -17.26 18.44
CA TYR A 113 -7.07 -18.40 17.68
C TYR A 113 -6.67 -19.51 18.65
N GLY A 114 -6.82 -20.77 18.20
CA GLY A 114 -6.10 -21.88 18.83
C GLY A 114 -4.60 -21.81 18.52
N PRO A 115 -3.83 -22.80 19.00
CA PRO A 115 -2.43 -22.95 18.60
C PRO A 115 -2.25 -23.03 17.07
N PRO A 116 -1.10 -22.59 16.50
CA PRO A 116 -0.81 -22.75 15.09
C PRO A 116 -0.93 -24.21 14.64
N ASN A 117 -1.51 -24.43 13.46
CA ASN A 117 -1.74 -25.77 12.91
C ASN A 117 -0.47 -26.43 12.35
N PHE A 118 0.52 -25.61 11.97
CA PHE A 118 1.74 -26.05 11.29
C PHE A 118 2.99 -25.59 12.05
N TYR A 119 4.06 -26.38 11.99
CA TYR A 119 5.35 -25.99 12.58
C TYR A 119 6.10 -25.01 11.67
N LEU A 120 6.18 -25.32 10.37
CA LEU A 120 6.75 -24.49 9.30
C LEU A 120 5.77 -24.41 8.13
N ASP A 121 5.33 -23.21 7.78
CA ASP A 121 4.40 -22.94 6.67
C ASP A 121 4.65 -21.49 6.19
N ALA A 122 5.19 -21.34 4.99
CA ALA A 122 5.38 -20.05 4.32
C ALA A 122 4.35 -19.89 3.21
N ALA A 123 3.56 -18.81 3.29
CA ALA A 123 2.50 -18.53 2.35
C ALA A 123 2.82 -17.33 1.48
N ILE A 124 2.47 -17.41 0.19
CA ILE A 124 2.39 -16.25 -0.68
C ILE A 124 0.97 -15.67 -0.55
N GLU A 125 0.89 -14.45 -0.02
CA GLU A 125 -0.39 -13.77 0.27
C GLU A 125 -0.87 -12.98 -0.95
N ASP A 126 0.04 -12.25 -1.61
CA ASP A 126 -0.29 -11.46 -2.80
C ASP A 126 0.90 -11.24 -3.75
N ILE A 127 0.62 -10.88 -5.00
CA ILE A 127 1.53 -10.30 -5.98
C ILE A 127 1.04 -8.89 -6.25
N ILE A 128 1.77 -7.91 -5.71
CA ILE A 128 1.47 -6.47 -5.83
C ILE A 128 1.78 -5.99 -7.25
N ALA A 129 2.95 -6.36 -7.77
CA ALA A 129 3.37 -6.05 -9.13
C ALA A 129 4.29 -7.18 -9.67
N PRO A 130 4.19 -7.57 -10.95
CA PRO A 130 3.18 -7.16 -11.91
C PRO A 130 1.80 -7.73 -11.57
N SER A 131 0.74 -6.95 -11.77
CA SER A 131 -0.63 -7.36 -11.43
C SER A 131 -1.66 -6.62 -12.27
N SER A 132 -2.78 -7.29 -12.55
CA SER A 132 -3.97 -6.69 -13.17
C SER A 132 -5.10 -6.43 -12.17
N LYS A 133 -4.81 -6.52 -10.86
CA LYS A 133 -5.81 -6.21 -9.82
C LYS A 133 -6.05 -4.71 -9.77
N ASP A 134 -7.32 -4.32 -9.80
CA ASP A 134 -7.71 -2.90 -9.74
C ASP A 134 -7.14 -2.18 -8.52
N SER A 135 -7.00 -2.85 -7.38
CA SER A 135 -6.40 -2.29 -6.15
C SER A 135 -4.92 -1.89 -6.29
N TYR A 136 -4.22 -2.40 -7.30
CA TYR A 136 -2.82 -2.10 -7.58
C TYR A 136 -2.62 -1.33 -8.90
N SER A 137 -3.69 -0.76 -9.46
CA SER A 137 -3.66 -0.03 -10.75
C SER A 137 -2.78 1.22 -10.74
N ARG A 138 -2.50 1.81 -9.57
CA ARG A 138 -1.66 3.02 -9.43
C ARG A 138 -0.16 2.74 -9.55
N ILE A 139 0.23 1.48 -9.39
CA ILE A 139 1.62 1.03 -9.36
C ILE A 139 1.87 -0.06 -10.41
N ASN A 140 0.88 -0.33 -11.26
CA ASN A 140 0.97 -1.21 -12.41
C ASN A 140 0.48 -0.44 -13.65
N PRO A 141 0.95 -0.76 -14.87
CA PRO A 141 1.92 -1.80 -15.20
C PRO A 141 3.34 -1.47 -14.70
N ILE A 142 4.20 -2.48 -14.61
CA ILE A 142 5.63 -2.31 -14.34
C ILE A 142 6.46 -2.94 -15.44
N CYS A 143 7.66 -2.40 -15.64
CA CYS A 143 8.76 -3.06 -16.36
C CYS A 143 10.04 -3.07 -15.50
N SER A 144 9.87 -3.01 -14.18
CA SER A 144 10.92 -2.94 -13.16
C SER A 144 10.80 -4.12 -12.18
N ASN A 145 11.06 -3.89 -10.89
CA ASN A 145 11.10 -4.92 -9.86
C ASN A 145 9.70 -5.47 -9.52
N PRO A 146 9.48 -6.80 -9.58
CA PRO A 146 8.29 -7.41 -8.99
C PRO A 146 8.24 -7.19 -7.48
N VAL A 147 7.03 -7.08 -6.95
CA VAL A 147 6.77 -6.93 -5.51
C VAL A 147 5.72 -7.95 -5.10
N VAL A 148 6.04 -8.75 -4.08
CA VAL A 148 5.21 -9.85 -3.58
C VAL A 148 5.02 -9.75 -2.08
N VAL A 149 3.96 -10.35 -1.54
CA VAL A 149 3.71 -10.38 -0.09
C VAL A 149 3.84 -11.81 0.41
N ILE A 150 4.81 -12.06 1.29
CA ILE A 150 4.95 -13.36 1.96
C ILE A 150 4.45 -13.28 3.40
N ARG A 151 4.02 -14.41 3.95
CA ARG A 151 3.48 -14.51 5.30
C ARG A 151 3.92 -15.79 5.99
N ASN A 152 4.24 -15.70 7.28
CA ASN A 152 4.47 -16.87 8.11
C ASN A 152 3.14 -17.43 8.66
N MET A 153 2.83 -18.66 8.30
CA MET A 153 1.64 -19.40 8.78
C MET A 153 2.04 -20.54 9.75
N GLY A 154 3.34 -20.71 10.00
CA GLY A 154 3.90 -21.70 10.92
C GLY A 154 4.16 -21.14 12.32
N LYS A 155 4.27 -22.04 13.29
CA LYS A 155 4.60 -21.70 14.68
C LYS A 155 6.01 -21.11 14.82
N VAL A 156 6.97 -21.58 14.03
CA VAL A 156 8.37 -21.15 14.14
C VAL A 156 8.56 -19.86 13.37
N PRO A 157 9.32 -18.87 13.90
CA PRO A 157 9.65 -17.67 13.16
C PRO A 157 10.33 -18.01 11.83
N LEU A 158 9.80 -17.44 10.74
CA LEU A 158 10.32 -17.64 9.40
C LEU A 158 11.53 -16.74 9.20
N LYS A 159 12.69 -17.34 8.89
CA LYS A 159 13.97 -16.65 8.76
C LYS A 159 14.54 -16.69 7.35
N THR A 160 14.26 -17.77 6.62
CA THR A 160 14.67 -17.93 5.22
C THR A 160 13.56 -18.55 4.40
N VAL A 161 13.45 -18.14 3.13
CA VAL A 161 12.60 -18.76 2.12
C VAL A 161 13.26 -18.59 0.76
N THR A 162 13.29 -19.65 -0.03
CA THR A 162 13.69 -19.58 -1.43
C THR A 162 12.47 -19.19 -2.27
N ILE A 163 12.54 -18.04 -2.94
CA ILE A 163 11.47 -17.50 -3.80
C ILE A 163 11.84 -17.77 -5.25
N ARG A 164 11.11 -18.65 -5.92
CA ARG A 164 11.17 -18.83 -7.37
C ARG A 164 10.10 -17.97 -8.03
N TYR A 165 10.46 -17.19 -9.04
CA TYR A 165 9.51 -16.29 -9.69
C TYR A 165 9.85 -16.10 -11.17
N GLY A 166 8.88 -15.66 -11.97
CA GLY A 166 9.11 -15.36 -13.39
C GLY A 166 7.83 -15.42 -14.21
N LEU A 167 7.97 -15.21 -15.51
CA LEU A 167 6.85 -15.41 -16.43
C LEU A 167 6.65 -16.90 -16.69
N LYS A 168 5.38 -17.29 -16.77
CA LYS A 168 5.00 -18.68 -17.02
C LYS A 168 5.60 -19.15 -18.35
N ASP A 169 6.08 -20.39 -18.35
CA ASP A 169 6.75 -21.07 -19.48
C ASP A 169 8.13 -20.50 -19.87
N GLU A 170 8.67 -19.55 -19.09
CA GLU A 170 10.02 -19.00 -19.24
C GLU A 170 10.96 -19.50 -18.11
N PRO A 171 12.28 -19.44 -18.30
CA PRO A 171 13.22 -19.69 -17.20
C PRO A 171 12.97 -18.71 -16.04
N GLY A 172 12.58 -19.25 -14.89
CA GLY A 172 12.37 -18.46 -13.68
C GLY A 172 13.68 -18.03 -13.01
N PHE A 173 13.57 -16.99 -12.18
CA PHE A 173 14.60 -16.49 -11.29
C PHE A 173 14.44 -17.11 -9.89
N VAL A 174 15.51 -17.08 -9.11
CA VAL A 174 15.53 -17.55 -7.73
C VAL A 174 16.13 -16.46 -6.85
N PHE A 175 15.44 -16.16 -5.75
CA PHE A 175 15.86 -15.19 -4.75
C PHE A 175 15.79 -15.82 -3.35
N GLU A 176 16.86 -15.69 -2.58
CA GLU A 176 16.89 -16.14 -1.18
C GLU A 176 16.48 -14.98 -0.27
N TRP A 177 15.28 -15.06 0.29
CA TRP A 177 14.82 -14.09 1.28
C TRP A 177 15.39 -14.44 2.65
N HIS A 178 15.83 -13.41 3.38
CA HIS A 178 16.31 -13.50 4.75
C HIS A 178 15.62 -12.44 5.61
N GLY A 179 15.02 -12.85 6.72
CA GLY A 179 14.33 -11.93 7.62
C GLY A 179 13.92 -12.58 8.94
N LYS A 180 12.84 -12.06 9.52
CA LYS A 180 12.22 -12.63 10.73
C LYS A 180 10.74 -12.27 10.75
N LEU A 181 9.90 -13.21 10.36
CA LEU A 181 8.43 -13.10 10.48
C LEU A 181 7.93 -14.03 11.57
N GLU A 182 7.37 -13.47 12.63
CA GLU A 182 6.62 -14.21 13.64
C GLU A 182 5.32 -14.77 13.05
N PHE A 183 4.64 -15.66 13.77
CA PHE A 183 3.38 -16.25 13.30
C PHE A 183 2.37 -15.17 12.90
N LEU A 184 1.77 -15.31 11.73
CA LEU A 184 0.83 -14.39 11.06
C LEU A 184 1.41 -13.07 10.58
N GLU A 185 2.67 -12.75 10.86
CA GLU A 185 3.34 -11.59 10.28
C GLU A 185 3.60 -11.78 8.79
N LYS A 186 3.58 -10.66 8.06
CA LYS A 186 3.77 -10.58 6.62
C LYS A 186 4.78 -9.50 6.27
N GLU A 187 5.39 -9.63 5.10
CA GLU A 187 6.34 -8.66 4.55
C GLU A 187 6.14 -8.51 3.05
N GLU A 188 6.30 -7.28 2.56
CA GLU A 188 6.43 -7.00 1.13
C GLU A 188 7.88 -7.18 0.71
N VAL A 189 8.13 -8.06 -0.25
CA VAL A 189 9.46 -8.41 -0.76
C VAL A 189 9.59 -7.85 -2.18
N VAL A 190 10.54 -6.93 -2.35
CA VAL A 190 10.94 -6.41 -3.67
C VAL A 190 11.95 -7.39 -4.28
N LEU A 191 11.56 -8.00 -5.40
CA LEU A 191 12.39 -8.96 -6.11
C LEU A 191 13.27 -8.27 -7.16
N PRO A 192 14.46 -8.80 -7.47
CA PRO A 192 15.26 -8.32 -8.59
C PRO A 192 14.46 -8.32 -9.90
N ALA A 193 14.55 -7.22 -10.66
CA ALA A 193 13.85 -7.08 -11.94
C ALA A 193 14.31 -8.18 -12.92
N PRO A 194 13.38 -8.96 -13.50
CA PRO A 194 13.70 -9.85 -14.61
C PRO A 194 13.98 -9.03 -15.88
N ASP A 195 14.58 -9.64 -16.89
CA ASP A 195 14.73 -8.98 -18.19
C ASP A 195 13.39 -8.97 -18.92
N TRP A 196 12.66 -7.86 -18.89
CA TRP A 196 11.33 -7.76 -19.48
C TRP A 196 11.32 -7.70 -21.03
N ARG A 197 12.48 -7.62 -21.69
CA ARG A 197 12.60 -7.16 -23.08
C ARG A 197 12.12 -8.13 -24.17
N ASP A 198 11.84 -9.40 -23.84
CA ASP A 198 11.58 -10.45 -24.85
C ASP A 198 10.32 -11.31 -24.59
N HIS A 199 9.49 -10.99 -23.59
CA HIS A 199 8.50 -11.94 -23.08
C HIS A 199 7.06 -11.75 -23.60
N GLU A 200 6.90 -11.50 -24.90
CA GLU A 200 5.59 -11.34 -25.56
C GLU A 200 4.68 -12.59 -25.51
N LYS A 201 5.16 -13.74 -25.02
CA LYS A 201 4.43 -15.01 -25.11
C LYS A 201 3.51 -15.31 -23.93
N SER A 202 3.80 -14.76 -22.75
CA SER A 202 3.06 -15.10 -21.52
C SER A 202 2.81 -13.86 -20.68
N LEU A 203 1.54 -13.54 -20.48
CA LEU A 203 1.09 -12.47 -19.59
C LEU A 203 0.74 -13.01 -18.20
N ILE A 204 1.38 -14.11 -17.78
CA ILE A 204 1.18 -14.71 -16.45
C ILE A 204 2.50 -14.68 -15.71
N PHE A 205 2.54 -14.00 -14.58
CA PHE A 205 3.66 -14.01 -13.65
C PHE A 205 3.36 -15.01 -12.53
N GLU A 206 4.32 -15.87 -12.21
CA GLU A 206 4.18 -16.94 -11.23
C GLU A 206 5.23 -16.78 -10.12
N VAL A 207 4.83 -17.08 -8.89
CA VAL A 207 5.69 -17.06 -7.71
C VAL A 207 5.47 -18.33 -6.91
N GLN A 208 6.57 -18.95 -6.49
CA GLN A 208 6.59 -20.13 -5.66
C GLN A 208 7.57 -19.97 -4.49
N LEU A 209 7.09 -20.24 -3.28
CA LEU A 209 7.89 -20.28 -2.06
C LEU A 209 8.36 -21.71 -1.78
N LEU A 210 9.64 -21.87 -1.50
CA LEU A 210 10.31 -23.14 -1.28
C LEU A 210 11.13 -23.10 0.01
N ASP A 211 11.29 -24.27 0.61
CA ASP A 211 12.25 -24.56 1.68
C ASP A 211 12.25 -23.53 2.85
N PRO A 212 11.09 -23.25 3.50
CA PRO A 212 11.05 -22.35 4.65
C PRO A 212 11.99 -22.84 5.75
N ASN A 213 12.91 -21.97 6.17
CA ASN A 213 14.00 -22.30 7.11
C ASN A 213 14.85 -23.51 6.65
N MET A 214 15.04 -23.68 5.34
CA MET A 214 15.77 -24.80 4.70
C MET A 214 15.14 -26.18 4.93
N GLU A 215 13.87 -26.21 5.30
CA GLU A 215 13.13 -27.43 5.61
C GLU A 215 11.85 -27.52 4.78
N ARG A 216 11.21 -28.68 4.77
CA ARG A 216 9.98 -28.89 4.00
C ARG A 216 8.80 -28.11 4.59
N ASP A 217 8.12 -27.36 3.73
CA ASP A 217 6.84 -26.72 4.05
C ASP A 217 5.72 -27.76 4.31
N GLU A 218 4.96 -27.58 5.40
CA GLU A 218 3.88 -28.49 5.81
C GLU A 218 2.57 -28.28 5.04
N ARG A 219 2.38 -27.14 4.37
CA ARG A 219 1.18 -26.81 3.61
C ARG A 219 1.47 -26.29 2.20
N PRO A 220 2.02 -27.09 1.27
CA PRO A 220 2.42 -26.65 -0.08
C PRO A 220 1.36 -25.94 -0.98
N LYS A 221 0.07 -25.95 -0.60
CA LYS A 221 -1.04 -25.36 -1.38
C LYS A 221 -1.09 -23.83 -1.33
N ASN A 222 -0.49 -23.18 -0.33
CA ASN A 222 -0.41 -21.73 -0.21
C ASN A 222 0.98 -21.19 -0.58
N ASN A 223 1.86 -22.03 -1.13
CA ASN A 223 3.21 -21.66 -1.54
C ASN A 223 3.26 -21.12 -2.97
N PHE A 224 2.15 -21.13 -3.71
CA PHE A 224 2.11 -20.72 -5.11
C PHE A 224 1.00 -19.70 -5.36
N LEU A 225 1.32 -18.65 -6.12
CA LEU A 225 0.37 -17.67 -6.61
C LEU A 225 0.78 -17.21 -8.01
N SER A 226 -0.19 -16.78 -8.80
CA SER A 226 0.05 -16.16 -10.09
C SER A 226 -0.80 -14.91 -10.27
N SER A 227 -0.33 -14.00 -11.12
CA SER A 227 -1.01 -12.78 -11.50
C SER A 227 -0.95 -12.59 -13.02
N THR A 228 -1.90 -11.80 -13.55
CA THR A 228 -1.85 -11.36 -14.93
C THR A 228 -1.00 -10.11 -15.04
N VAL A 229 -0.09 -10.09 -16.02
CA VAL A 229 0.78 -8.96 -16.33
C VAL A 229 0.06 -8.00 -17.27
N LEU A 230 0.09 -6.71 -16.94
CA LEU A 230 -0.30 -5.64 -17.84
C LEU A 230 0.94 -5.12 -18.58
N PRO A 231 0.95 -5.08 -19.92
CA PRO A 231 2.07 -4.50 -20.65
C PRO A 231 2.09 -2.97 -20.47
N PRO A 232 3.25 -2.35 -20.23
CA PRO A 232 3.38 -0.90 -20.19
C PRO A 232 3.16 -0.27 -21.57
N GLU A 233 2.78 1.01 -21.60
CA GLU A 233 2.69 1.77 -22.85
C GLU A 233 4.10 1.96 -23.46
N VAL A 234 4.22 1.69 -24.75
CA VAL A 234 5.46 1.91 -25.50
C VAL A 234 5.39 3.27 -26.18
N LEU A 235 6.20 4.21 -25.70
CA LEU A 235 6.32 5.56 -26.25
C LEU A 235 7.49 5.66 -27.25
N PRO A 236 7.44 6.57 -28.24
CA PRO A 236 8.60 6.86 -29.08
C PRO A 236 9.75 7.46 -28.25
N ASN A 237 11.00 7.30 -28.73
CA ASN A 237 12.18 7.88 -28.07
C ASN A 237 12.12 9.41 -27.91
N LYS A 238 11.31 10.10 -28.72
CA LYS A 238 11.09 11.55 -28.63
C LYS A 238 9.60 11.83 -28.49
N PHE A 239 9.23 12.50 -27.42
CA PHE A 239 7.85 12.92 -27.17
C PHE A 239 7.81 14.24 -26.43
N ILE A 240 6.61 14.80 -26.29
CA ILE A 240 6.38 16.04 -25.57
C ILE A 240 5.48 15.73 -24.39
N LEU A 241 5.93 16.08 -23.20
CA LEU A 241 5.14 16.02 -21.97
C LEU A 241 4.44 17.36 -21.77
N TYR A 242 3.12 17.30 -21.64
CA TYR A 242 2.28 18.46 -21.32
C TYR A 242 1.76 18.32 -19.90
N ILE A 243 2.03 19.33 -19.06
CA ILE A 243 1.47 19.41 -17.71
C ILE A 243 0.91 20.82 -17.52
N GLU A 244 -0.35 20.90 -17.11
CA GLU A 244 -1.01 22.16 -16.80
C GLU A 244 -1.61 22.03 -15.39
N PRO A 245 -0.87 22.52 -14.37
CA PRO A 245 -1.29 22.41 -12.98
C PRO A 245 -2.43 23.38 -12.67
N ASN A 246 -2.97 23.29 -11.46
CA ASN A 246 -4.02 24.16 -10.96
C ASN A 246 -3.50 25.59 -10.70
N ASN A 247 -4.30 26.42 -10.01
CA ASN A 247 -4.00 27.82 -9.74
C ASN A 247 -3.91 28.15 -8.25
N LEU A 248 -3.93 29.45 -7.92
CA LEU A 248 -3.83 29.99 -6.54
C LEU A 248 -2.52 29.61 -5.82
N GLY A 249 -1.49 29.24 -6.57
CA GLY A 249 -0.21 28.81 -6.03
C GLY A 249 -0.23 27.41 -5.41
N ARG A 250 -1.23 26.59 -5.72
CA ARG A 250 -1.36 25.19 -5.28
C ARG A 250 -0.33 24.28 -5.97
N GLU A 251 0.08 24.66 -7.18
CA GLU A 251 1.09 23.94 -7.95
C GLU A 251 2.49 23.94 -7.33
N ARG A 252 2.72 24.70 -6.26
CA ARG A 252 4.04 24.82 -5.60
C ARG A 252 4.50 23.51 -4.97
N ASP A 253 3.57 22.60 -4.72
CA ASP A 253 3.83 21.28 -4.16
C ASP A 253 3.90 20.18 -5.24
N ASN A 254 3.79 20.57 -6.52
CA ASN A 254 3.94 19.68 -7.64
C ASN A 254 5.41 19.50 -8.02
N GLU A 255 5.81 18.26 -8.28
CA GLU A 255 7.06 17.92 -8.95
C GLU A 255 6.84 16.72 -9.86
N TYR A 256 7.58 16.63 -10.97
CA TYR A 256 7.69 15.37 -11.69
C TYR A 256 9.12 14.91 -11.79
N MET A 257 9.28 13.60 -11.83
CA MET A 257 10.53 12.91 -12.09
C MET A 257 10.31 11.82 -13.14
N LEU A 258 11.31 11.63 -13.99
CA LEU A 258 11.41 10.48 -14.87
C LEU A 258 12.70 9.73 -14.54
N THR A 259 12.56 8.47 -14.17
CA THR A 259 13.65 7.60 -13.71
C THR A 259 13.79 6.39 -14.62
N ASP A 260 15.02 5.97 -14.86
CA ASP A 260 15.31 4.73 -15.61
C ASP A 260 15.15 3.47 -14.74
N ASP A 261 15.33 2.30 -15.36
CA ASP A 261 15.27 0.98 -14.73
C ASP A 261 16.36 0.73 -13.69
N CYS A 262 17.42 1.55 -13.68
CA CYS A 262 18.47 1.54 -12.69
C CYS A 262 18.18 2.50 -11.52
N GLY A 263 17.05 3.22 -11.54
CA GLY A 263 16.65 4.20 -10.54
C GLY A 263 17.33 5.56 -10.69
N SER A 264 18.02 5.82 -11.81
CA SER A 264 18.65 7.11 -12.07
C SER A 264 17.64 8.11 -12.62
N VAL A 265 17.66 9.34 -12.09
CA VAL A 265 16.79 10.43 -12.56
C VAL A 265 17.34 10.99 -13.86
N VAL A 266 16.58 10.89 -14.94
CA VAL A 266 16.95 11.40 -16.27
C VAL A 266 16.30 12.75 -16.58
N TYR A 267 15.10 12.99 -16.05
CA TYR A 267 14.41 14.29 -16.12
C TYR A 267 13.75 14.63 -14.79
N ARG A 268 13.70 15.92 -14.48
CA ARG A 268 13.05 16.44 -13.27
C ARG A 268 12.54 17.85 -13.47
N ARG A 269 11.38 18.14 -12.89
CA ARG A 269 10.83 19.49 -12.74
C ARG A 269 10.28 19.64 -11.34
N GLU A 270 10.75 20.65 -10.62
CA GLU A 270 10.30 20.99 -9.27
C GLU A 270 9.54 22.32 -9.23
N GLU A 271 9.57 23.10 -10.31
CA GLU A 271 8.97 24.42 -10.37
C GLU A 271 7.86 24.46 -11.42
N PHE A 272 6.67 24.80 -10.93
CA PHE A 272 5.47 25.06 -11.71
C PHE A 272 4.93 26.47 -11.42
N ALA A 273 4.10 26.96 -12.34
CA ALA A 273 3.40 28.23 -12.22
C ALA A 273 1.91 27.99 -12.49
N SER A 274 1.06 28.66 -11.71
CA SER A 274 -0.39 28.60 -11.83
C SER A 274 -0.87 28.83 -13.26
N ASP A 275 -1.91 28.08 -13.69
CA ASP A 275 -2.60 28.22 -14.98
C ASP A 275 -1.65 28.26 -16.20
N THR A 276 -0.51 27.57 -16.12
CA THR A 276 0.52 27.58 -17.17
C THR A 276 0.66 26.19 -17.78
N LEU A 277 0.50 26.10 -19.10
CA LEU A 277 0.79 24.86 -19.84
C LEU A 277 2.31 24.69 -20.01
N PHE A 278 2.89 23.78 -19.24
CA PHE A 278 4.27 23.35 -19.40
C PHE A 278 4.38 22.37 -20.56
N ARG A 279 5.43 22.55 -21.36
CA ARG A 279 5.73 21.73 -22.54
C ARG A 279 7.20 21.32 -22.49
N ASP A 280 7.44 20.09 -22.05
CA ASP A 280 8.78 19.53 -21.92
C ASP A 280 9.06 18.56 -23.07
N GLU A 281 10.12 18.82 -23.83
CA GLU A 281 10.60 17.91 -24.86
C GLU A 281 11.48 16.85 -24.21
N ILE A 282 11.05 15.59 -24.33
CA ILE A 282 11.71 14.45 -23.69
C ILE A 282 12.33 13.58 -24.78
N GLU A 283 13.61 13.25 -24.59
CA GLU A 283 14.37 12.35 -25.45
C GLU A 283 15.01 11.24 -24.60
N LEU A 284 14.59 10.00 -24.83
CA LEU A 284 15.03 8.83 -24.07
C LEU A 284 15.65 7.78 -25.00
N LEU A 285 16.63 7.05 -24.47
CA LEU A 285 17.10 5.82 -25.09
C LEU A 285 16.06 4.71 -24.89
N PRO A 286 16.01 3.69 -25.76
CA PRO A 286 15.14 2.54 -25.54
C PRO A 286 15.42 1.89 -24.18
N GLY A 287 14.38 1.69 -23.37
CA GLY A 287 14.50 1.17 -22.02
C GLY A 287 13.18 1.23 -21.26
N CYS A 288 13.20 0.78 -20.00
CA CYS A 288 12.09 0.94 -19.07
C CYS A 288 12.28 2.22 -18.25
N TYR A 289 11.20 2.97 -18.07
CA TYR A 289 11.20 4.20 -17.30
C TYR A 289 9.95 4.31 -16.44
N GLU A 290 10.08 4.92 -15.27
CA GLU A 290 8.97 5.35 -14.42
C GLU A 290 8.81 6.87 -14.54
N PHE A 291 7.61 7.32 -14.89
CA PHE A 291 7.20 8.72 -14.74
C PHE A 291 6.40 8.87 -13.45
N ARG A 292 6.86 9.73 -12.56
CA ARG A 292 6.21 10.03 -11.28
C ARG A 292 5.89 11.50 -11.20
N LEU A 293 4.60 11.82 -11.11
CA LEU A 293 4.11 13.15 -10.75
C LEU A 293 3.69 13.11 -9.28
N THR A 294 4.24 14.01 -8.48
CA THR A 294 3.94 14.17 -7.06
C THR A 294 3.23 15.50 -6.86
N ASP A 295 2.16 15.49 -6.07
CA ASP A 295 1.39 16.65 -5.63
C ASP A 295 1.21 16.47 -4.12
N LYS A 296 2.04 17.15 -3.32
CA LYS A 296 2.20 16.81 -1.88
C LYS A 296 1.00 17.18 -1.01
N VAL A 297 0.10 18.01 -1.53
CA VAL A 297 -1.08 18.50 -0.81
C VAL A 297 -2.38 17.99 -1.49
N GLU A 298 -2.26 17.19 -2.56
CA GLU A 298 -3.36 16.60 -3.35
C GLU A 298 -4.27 17.62 -4.05
N ASP A 299 -3.71 18.79 -4.34
CA ASP A 299 -4.44 20.04 -4.51
C ASP A 299 -3.99 20.78 -5.79
N GLY A 300 -2.73 20.55 -6.20
CA GLY A 300 -2.05 21.16 -7.33
C GLY A 300 -2.47 20.62 -8.70
N MET A 301 -3.16 19.48 -8.78
CA MET A 301 -3.63 18.89 -10.05
C MET A 301 -5.16 18.80 -10.18
N ASN A 302 -5.92 19.09 -9.13
CA ASN A 302 -7.37 18.95 -9.14
C ASN A 302 -8.07 20.26 -9.55
N ARG A 303 -8.73 20.30 -10.71
CA ARG A 303 -9.40 21.51 -11.25
C ARG A 303 -10.82 21.76 -10.74
N HIS A 304 -11.39 20.84 -9.96
CA HIS A 304 -12.78 20.95 -9.52
C HIS A 304 -12.97 21.80 -8.25
N TRP A 305 -11.89 22.31 -7.68
CA TRP A 305 -11.85 23.07 -6.44
C TRP A 305 -10.74 24.13 -6.48
#